data_AF-A0A8T3DM61-F1
#
_entry.id   AF-A0A8T3DM61-F1
#
_cell.length_a   1.000
_cell.length_b   1.000
_cell.length_c   1.000
_cell.angle_alpha   90.00
_cell.angle_beta   90.00
_cell.angle_gamma   90.00
#
_symmetry.space_group_name_H-M   'P 1'
#
loop_
_entity.id
_entity.type
_entity.pdbx_description
1 polymer ?
#
loop_
_entity_poly.entity_id
_entity_poly.type
_entity_poly.pdbx_seq_one_letter_code
_entity_poly.pdbx_strand_id
1 'polypeptide(L)'
;MLLSYSEVWEVCVEYIFRPCTVAVGAISAVVYYLWGCEGQTPLLVCSDGFRIFLERYVPVVAEQFRPTPWCWGGRLQTLVRVLIKSSPAVTYRNELIRTRDGGQISLDWVDNTDSTVYPECSLRPTVLILPGLTGNSQQTYVLHAVSQATRRGYRSVVFNNRGFGGEELLTPLTFCAADTSDLERVIQHIRMLFPQAPLLGTGVSLGGMLLLNYLARKGSEAGLVAGLTMSVSWDTLESCASLEQPINRLLFNRHLTGNLCRAISRHRKMLETVVDVEHVLKARTIREFD
;
A
#
# COMPACT_ATOMS: atom_id res chain seq x y z
N MET A 1 47.24 25.21 -6.55
CA MET A 1 46.43 24.87 -7.73
C MET A 1 45.30 23.99 -7.22
N LEU A 2 44.12 24.56 -6.98
CA LEU A 2 42.96 23.80 -6.51
C LEU A 2 42.30 23.21 -7.75
N LEU A 3 42.17 21.88 -7.81
CA LEU A 3 41.47 21.19 -8.89
C LEU A 3 40.04 21.73 -9.00
N SER A 4 39.61 22.00 -10.23
CA SER A 4 38.23 22.35 -10.52
C SER A 4 37.29 21.17 -10.20
N TYR A 5 36.02 21.45 -9.89
CA TYR A 5 35.03 20.41 -9.60
C TYR A 5 34.90 19.36 -10.73
N SER A 6 35.12 19.77 -11.98
CA SER A 6 35.14 18.87 -13.14
C SER A 6 36.33 17.90 -13.12
N GLU A 7 37.52 18.37 -12.77
CA GLU A 7 38.72 17.52 -12.71
C GLU A 7 38.64 16.52 -11.55
N VAL A 8 38.08 16.93 -10.41
CA VAL A 8 37.80 16.01 -9.29
C VAL A 8 36.79 14.94 -9.71
N TRP A 9 35.74 15.33 -10.43
CA TRP A 9 34.72 14.39 -10.91
C TRP A 9 35.28 13.37 -11.91
N GLU A 10 36.09 13.82 -12.89
CA GLU A 10 36.73 12.92 -13.85
C GLU A 10 37.67 11.93 -13.19
N VAL A 11 38.50 12.39 -12.24
CA VAL A 11 39.40 11.50 -11.47
C VAL A 11 38.60 10.50 -10.64
N CYS A 12 37.51 10.92 -9.99
CA CYS A 12 36.63 10.00 -9.25
C CYS A 12 35.99 8.96 -10.17
N VAL A 13 35.47 9.36 -11.33
CA VAL A 13 34.89 8.47 -12.33
C VAL A 13 35.94 7.46 -12.81
N GLU A 14 37.12 7.91 -13.20
CA GLU A 14 38.21 7.04 -13.65
C GLU A 14 38.58 6.01 -12.57
N TYR A 15 38.67 6.44 -11.30
CA TYR A 15 39.02 5.55 -10.18
C TYR A 15 37.93 4.51 -9.88
N ILE A 16 36.66 4.87 -10.01
CA ILE A 16 35.50 3.99 -9.80
C ILE A 16 35.42 2.92 -10.90
N PHE A 17 35.72 3.27 -12.15
CA PHE A 17 35.63 2.35 -13.29
C PHE A 17 36.91 1.51 -13.51
N ARG A 18 37.96 1.69 -12.71
CA ARG A 18 39.13 0.80 -12.76
C ARG A 18 38.71 -0.65 -12.45
N PRO A 19 39.11 -1.64 -13.28
CA PRO A 19 38.70 -3.04 -13.12
C PRO A 19 38.95 -3.59 -11.71
N CYS A 20 40.06 -3.21 -11.08
CA CYS A 20 40.39 -3.62 -9.71
C CYS A 20 39.42 -3.02 -8.67
N THR A 21 39.02 -1.76 -8.80
CA THR A 21 38.06 -1.11 -7.90
C THR A 21 36.68 -1.76 -8.01
N VAL A 22 36.25 -2.07 -9.23
CA VAL A 22 35.00 -2.80 -9.49
C VAL A 22 35.04 -4.21 -8.92
N ALA A 23 36.15 -4.94 -9.11
CA ALA A 23 36.33 -6.29 -8.57
C ALA A 23 36.34 -6.31 -7.04
N VAL A 24 37.09 -5.40 -6.40
CA VAL A 24 37.13 -5.28 -4.93
C VAL A 24 35.76 -4.87 -4.39
N GLY A 25 35.05 -3.95 -5.05
CA GLY A 25 33.70 -3.55 -4.69
C GLY A 25 32.69 -4.71 -4.80
N ALA A 26 32.76 -5.48 -5.88
CA ALA A 26 31.90 -6.65 -6.09
C ALA A 26 32.18 -7.76 -5.07
N ILE A 27 33.45 -8.08 -4.80
CA ILE A 27 33.84 -9.06 -3.77
C ILE A 27 33.38 -8.59 -2.39
N SER A 28 33.58 -7.31 -2.06
CA SER A 28 33.13 -6.74 -0.78
C SER A 28 31.61 -6.79 -0.63
N ALA A 29 30.86 -6.51 -1.70
CA ALA A 29 29.40 -6.62 -1.72
C ALA A 29 28.92 -8.07 -1.58
N VAL A 30 29.59 -9.02 -2.24
CA VAL A 30 29.30 -10.46 -2.12
C VAL A 30 29.60 -10.95 -0.70
N VAL A 31 30.76 -10.59 -0.14
CA VAL A 31 31.13 -10.93 1.24
C VAL A 31 30.13 -10.30 2.21
N TYR A 32 29.80 -9.02 2.07
CA TYR A 32 28.80 -8.35 2.90
C TYR A 32 27.42 -9.01 2.79
N TYR A 33 27.02 -9.44 1.60
CA TYR A 33 25.75 -10.15 1.40
C TYR A 33 25.78 -11.53 2.05
N LEU A 34 26.82 -12.33 1.82
CA LEU A 34 26.93 -13.69 2.35
C LEU A 34 27.11 -13.72 3.88
N TRP A 35 27.79 -12.74 4.46
CA TRP A 35 28.06 -12.67 5.90
C TRP A 35 27.07 -11.79 6.68
N GLY A 36 26.44 -10.80 6.03
CA GLY A 36 25.58 -9.81 6.67
C GLY A 36 24.09 -9.99 6.41
N CYS A 37 23.68 -10.75 5.38
CA CYS A 37 22.27 -11.08 5.15
C CYS A 37 21.96 -12.49 5.67
N GLU A 38 21.86 -12.61 6.99
CA GLU A 38 21.27 -13.81 7.59
C GLU A 38 19.82 -13.97 7.12
N GLY A 39 19.44 -15.18 6.73
CA GLY A 39 18.07 -15.48 6.32
C GLY A 39 17.12 -15.25 7.49
N GLN A 40 16.11 -14.40 7.30
CA GLN A 40 15.14 -14.11 8.34
C GLN A 40 13.90 -14.98 8.16
N THR A 41 13.51 -15.70 9.20
CA THR A 41 12.20 -16.35 9.26
C THR A 41 11.17 -15.37 9.84
N PRO A 42 9.92 -15.39 9.35
CA PRO A 42 8.84 -14.59 9.93
C PRO A 42 8.66 -14.85 11.44
N LEU A 43 8.69 -13.80 12.25
CA LEU A 43 8.35 -13.89 13.67
C LEU A 43 6.83 -13.95 13.85
N LEU A 44 6.33 -15.04 14.42
CA LEU A 44 4.91 -15.24 14.68
C LEU A 44 4.53 -14.77 16.08
N VAL A 45 3.83 -13.63 16.18
CA VAL A 45 3.25 -13.11 17.42
C VAL A 45 1.74 -13.34 17.40
N CYS A 46 1.30 -14.50 17.90
CA CYS A 46 -0.11 -14.89 17.93
C CYS A 46 -0.37 -15.98 18.98
N SER A 47 -1.65 -16.32 19.20
CA SER A 47 -2.05 -17.45 20.04
C SER A 47 -1.55 -18.79 19.48
N ASP A 48 -1.34 -19.79 20.34
CA ASP A 48 -0.82 -21.09 19.94
C ASP A 48 -1.71 -21.79 18.90
N GLY A 49 -3.04 -21.71 19.07
CA GLY A 49 -3.99 -22.28 18.11
C GLY A 49 -3.86 -21.66 16.71
N PHE A 50 -3.67 -20.33 16.63
CA PHE A 50 -3.47 -19.66 15.35
C PHE A 50 -2.08 -19.92 14.77
N ARG A 51 -1.05 -20.03 15.61
CA ARG A 51 0.29 -20.43 15.17
C ARG A 51 0.27 -21.79 14.48
N ILE A 52 -0.34 -22.81 15.09
CA ILE A 52 -0.48 -24.15 14.50
C ILE A 52 -1.21 -24.08 13.15
N PHE A 53 -2.26 -23.26 13.05
CA PHE A 53 -2.94 -23.02 11.78
C PHE A 53 -2.01 -22.44 10.71
N LEU A 54 -1.25 -21.39 11.05
CA LEU A 54 -0.32 -20.75 10.11
C LEU A 54 0.77 -21.71 9.65
N GLU A 55 1.40 -22.44 10.57
CA GLU A 55 2.45 -23.40 10.24
C GLU A 55 1.94 -24.54 9.35
N ARG A 56 0.68 -24.96 9.54
CA ARG A 56 0.08 -26.04 8.75
C ARG A 56 -0.40 -25.61 7.36
N TYR A 57 -0.97 -24.41 7.24
CA TYR A 57 -1.67 -23.98 6.01
C TYR A 57 -0.95 -22.86 5.24
N VAL A 58 0.05 -22.22 5.84
CA VAL A 58 0.76 -21.06 5.28
C VAL A 58 2.27 -21.32 5.32
N PRO A 59 2.80 -22.26 4.51
CA PRO A 59 4.18 -22.74 4.63
C PRO A 59 5.24 -21.63 4.53
N VAL A 60 4.92 -20.54 3.83
CA VAL A 60 5.79 -19.36 3.70
C VAL A 60 6.16 -18.72 5.05
N VAL A 61 5.40 -18.96 6.13
CA VAL A 61 5.78 -18.47 7.47
C VAL A 61 6.98 -19.20 8.08
N ALA A 62 7.30 -20.40 7.58
CA ALA A 62 8.46 -21.18 8.00
C ALA A 62 9.67 -21.01 7.06
N GLU A 63 9.46 -20.39 5.90
CA GLU A 63 10.52 -20.19 4.91
C GLU A 63 11.48 -19.07 5.34
N GLN A 64 12.77 -19.26 5.06
CA GLN A 64 13.77 -18.22 5.25
C GLN A 64 13.72 -17.23 4.09
N PHE A 65 13.42 -15.97 4.39
CA PHE A 65 13.58 -14.89 3.43
C PHE A 65 15.05 -14.46 3.36
N ARG A 66 15.62 -14.55 2.15
CA ARG A 66 16.91 -13.92 1.82
C ARG A 66 16.64 -12.83 0.79
N PRO A 67 17.01 -11.57 1.08
CA PRO A 67 16.76 -10.50 0.13
C PRO A 67 17.60 -10.74 -1.13
N THR A 68 17.15 -10.27 -2.29
CA THR A 68 17.92 -10.44 -3.52
C THR A 68 19.31 -9.78 -3.37
N PRO A 69 20.43 -10.39 -3.82
CA PRO A 69 21.79 -9.91 -3.52
C PRO A 69 22.08 -8.45 -3.86
N TRP A 70 21.43 -7.89 -4.87
CA TRP A 70 21.57 -6.50 -5.31
C TRP A 70 20.46 -5.59 -4.77
N CYS A 71 19.60 -6.10 -3.88
CA CYS A 71 18.42 -5.45 -3.33
C CYS A 71 18.23 -5.80 -1.83
N TRP A 72 19.31 -5.68 -1.05
CA TRP A 72 19.40 -6.23 0.31
C TRP A 72 18.70 -5.41 1.40
N GLY A 73 18.33 -4.15 1.13
CA GLY A 73 17.70 -3.27 2.11
C GLY A 73 16.28 -2.83 1.72
N GLY A 74 15.40 -2.67 2.71
CA GLY A 74 14.00 -2.27 2.47
C GLY A 74 13.83 -0.96 1.69
N ARG A 75 14.75 0.00 1.87
CA ARG A 75 14.78 1.24 1.06
C ARG A 75 15.05 0.94 -0.41
N LEU A 76 16.06 0.13 -0.69
CA LEU A 76 16.44 -0.24 -2.05
C LEU A 76 15.34 -1.09 -2.71
N GLN A 77 14.74 -2.03 -1.97
CA GLN A 77 13.59 -2.81 -2.43
C GLN A 77 12.40 -1.93 -2.82
N THR A 78 12.11 -0.90 -2.03
CA THR A 78 11.05 0.06 -2.32
C THR A 78 11.36 0.88 -3.58
N LEU A 79 12.60 1.34 -3.74
CA LEU A 79 13.01 2.16 -4.89
C LEU A 79 13.13 1.34 -6.19
N VAL A 80 13.78 0.18 -6.15
CA VAL A 80 13.92 -0.74 -7.28
C VAL A 80 12.55 -1.11 -7.83
N ARG A 81 11.57 -1.32 -6.96
CA ARG A 81 10.20 -1.61 -7.38
C ARG A 81 9.58 -0.51 -8.24
N VAL A 82 9.95 0.75 -8.03
CA VAL A 82 9.47 1.87 -8.88
C VAL A 82 10.03 1.77 -10.30
N LEU A 83 11.25 1.25 -10.44
CA LEU A 83 11.96 1.08 -11.71
C LEU A 83 11.56 -0.21 -12.44
N ILE A 84 11.45 -1.32 -11.71
CA ILE A 84 11.13 -2.66 -12.22
C ILE A 84 9.67 -2.99 -11.88
N LYS A 85 8.73 -2.26 -12.50
CA LYS A 85 7.30 -2.49 -12.32
C LYS A 85 6.73 -3.31 -13.47
N SER A 86 6.07 -4.41 -13.13
CA SER A 86 5.08 -5.03 -14.01
C SER A 86 3.69 -4.59 -13.54
N SER A 87 2.83 -4.17 -14.47
CA SER A 87 1.44 -3.86 -14.18
C SER A 87 0.57 -4.87 -14.91
N PRO A 88 -0.02 -5.86 -14.21
CA PRO A 88 -0.94 -6.78 -14.86
C PRO A 88 -2.15 -5.98 -15.37
N ALA A 89 -2.64 -6.37 -16.55
CA ALA A 89 -3.85 -5.77 -17.10
C ALA A 89 -5.05 -6.18 -16.24
N VAL A 90 -5.75 -5.20 -15.70
CA VAL A 90 -6.98 -5.38 -14.92
C VAL A 90 -8.01 -4.42 -15.46
N THR A 91 -9.16 -4.94 -15.88
CA THR A 91 -10.31 -4.14 -16.30
C THR A 91 -11.30 -4.10 -15.16
N TYR A 92 -11.61 -2.89 -14.70
CA TYR A 92 -12.53 -2.67 -13.59
C TYR A 92 -13.91 -2.24 -14.09
N ARG A 93 -14.96 -2.72 -13.41
CA ARG A 93 -16.27 -2.09 -13.44
C ARG A 93 -16.34 -1.11 -12.27
N ASN A 94 -16.37 0.19 -12.58
CA ASN A 94 -16.49 1.23 -11.56
C ASN A 94 -17.95 1.35 -11.07
N GLU A 95 -18.13 1.53 -9.78
CA GLU A 95 -19.40 1.83 -9.14
C GLU A 95 -19.23 2.99 -8.15
N LEU A 96 -20.13 3.96 -8.22
CA LEU A 96 -20.17 5.08 -7.28
C LEU A 96 -21.30 4.86 -6.28
N ILE A 97 -20.96 4.76 -5.00
CA ILE A 97 -21.94 4.66 -3.92
C ILE A 97 -22.07 5.99 -3.19
N ARG A 98 -23.31 6.35 -2.83
CA ARG A 98 -23.61 7.57 -2.07
C ARG A 98 -23.41 7.36 -0.57
N THR A 99 -22.85 8.38 0.07
CA THR A 99 -22.66 8.45 1.52
C THR A 99 -23.76 9.30 2.16
N ARG A 100 -23.95 9.16 3.49
CA ARG A 100 -25.08 9.80 4.21
C ARG A 100 -25.01 11.33 4.21
N ASP A 101 -23.80 11.87 4.13
CA ASP A 101 -23.48 13.29 4.05
C ASP A 101 -23.60 13.86 2.61
N GLY A 102 -24.09 13.08 1.65
CA GLY A 102 -24.25 13.50 0.25
C GLY A 102 -23.01 13.32 -0.63
N GLY A 103 -21.92 12.83 -0.03
CA GLY A 103 -20.68 12.47 -0.73
C GLY A 103 -20.82 11.22 -1.60
N GLN A 104 -19.68 10.80 -2.15
CA GLN A 104 -19.60 9.58 -2.96
C GLN A 104 -18.27 8.87 -2.75
N ILE A 105 -18.31 7.55 -2.90
CA ILE A 105 -17.15 6.64 -2.83
C ILE A 105 -17.09 5.87 -4.14
N SER A 106 -15.88 5.75 -4.69
CA SER A 106 -15.63 4.90 -5.86
C SER A 106 -15.19 3.49 -5.45
N LEU A 107 -15.89 2.49 -6.00
CA LEU A 107 -15.56 1.08 -5.90
C LEU A 107 -15.20 0.54 -7.28
N ASP A 108 -14.02 -0.06 -7.40
CA ASP A 108 -13.57 -0.70 -8.63
C ASP A 108 -13.66 -2.22 -8.51
N TRP A 109 -14.56 -2.83 -9.28
CA TRP A 109 -14.89 -4.25 -9.19
C TRP A 109 -14.20 -5.07 -10.26
N VAL A 110 -13.80 -6.28 -9.87
CA VAL A 110 -13.53 -7.41 -10.77
C VAL A 110 -14.42 -8.57 -10.33
N ASP A 111 -15.53 -8.75 -11.03
CA ASP A 111 -16.57 -9.71 -10.66
C ASP A 111 -16.16 -11.19 -10.87
N ASN A 112 -15.17 -11.41 -11.75
CA ASN A 112 -14.62 -12.72 -12.10
C ASN A 112 -15.72 -13.72 -12.51
N THR A 113 -16.59 -13.31 -13.43
CA THR A 113 -17.80 -14.05 -13.84
C THR A 113 -17.49 -15.44 -14.38
N ASP A 114 -16.35 -15.57 -15.05
CA ASP A 114 -15.96 -16.80 -15.77
C ASP A 114 -15.14 -17.75 -14.88
N SER A 115 -15.15 -17.54 -13.55
CA SER A 115 -14.44 -18.40 -12.61
C SER A 115 -14.97 -19.83 -12.64
N THR A 116 -14.10 -20.78 -12.95
CA THR A 116 -14.39 -22.22 -12.84
C THR A 116 -14.25 -22.77 -11.43
N VAL A 117 -13.49 -22.08 -10.56
CA VAL A 117 -13.28 -22.48 -9.15
C VAL A 117 -14.51 -22.14 -8.31
N TYR A 118 -15.11 -20.97 -8.55
CA TYR A 118 -16.35 -20.53 -7.90
C TYR A 118 -17.35 -20.10 -8.99
N PRO A 119 -18.04 -21.06 -9.64
CA PRO A 119 -18.96 -20.76 -10.74
C PRO A 119 -20.19 -20.00 -10.24
N GLU A 120 -20.64 -20.28 -9.03
CA GLU A 120 -21.81 -19.63 -8.45
C GLU A 120 -21.46 -18.22 -7.93
N CYS A 121 -22.01 -17.20 -8.61
CA CYS A 121 -21.75 -15.79 -8.31
C CYS A 121 -22.15 -15.39 -6.88
N SER A 122 -23.22 -15.99 -6.34
CA SER A 122 -23.75 -15.74 -4.98
C SER A 122 -22.83 -16.21 -3.86
N LEU A 123 -22.00 -17.23 -4.11
CA LEU A 123 -21.10 -17.84 -3.11
C LEU A 123 -19.63 -17.46 -3.33
N ARG A 124 -19.31 -16.79 -4.44
CA ARG A 124 -17.93 -16.43 -4.81
C ARG A 124 -17.28 -15.55 -3.73
N PRO A 125 -16.16 -15.99 -3.11
CA PRO A 125 -15.45 -15.19 -2.13
C PRO A 125 -15.08 -13.83 -2.69
N THR A 126 -15.32 -12.77 -1.92
CA THR A 126 -15.05 -11.39 -2.31
C THR A 126 -13.91 -10.83 -1.45
N VAL A 127 -12.89 -10.27 -2.10
CA VAL A 127 -11.77 -9.60 -1.44
C VAL A 127 -11.94 -8.09 -1.59
N LEU A 128 -12.20 -7.42 -0.47
CA LEU A 128 -12.19 -5.97 -0.34
C LEU A 128 -10.75 -5.49 -0.11
N ILE A 129 -10.22 -4.72 -1.05
CA ILE A 129 -8.84 -4.22 -1.04
C ILE A 129 -8.85 -2.73 -0.70
N LEU A 130 -8.08 -2.37 0.32
CA LEU A 130 -7.90 -1.01 0.81
C LEU A 130 -6.49 -0.51 0.44
N PRO A 131 -6.38 0.40 -0.54
CA PRO A 131 -5.11 1.03 -0.89
C PRO A 131 -4.53 1.84 0.27
N GLY A 132 -3.21 2.04 0.23
CA GLY A 132 -2.51 2.94 1.15
C GLY A 132 -2.74 4.42 0.85
N LEU A 133 -2.03 5.27 1.60
CA LEU A 133 -2.10 6.73 1.48
C LEU A 133 -1.91 7.18 0.03
N THR A 134 -2.84 7.99 -0.48
CA THR A 134 -2.87 8.47 -1.87
C THR A 134 -3.01 7.41 -2.97
N GLY A 135 -3.24 6.14 -2.59
CA GLY A 135 -3.42 5.04 -3.52
C GLY A 135 -4.85 4.90 -4.04
N ASN A 136 -4.98 4.09 -5.09
CA ASN A 136 -6.24 3.71 -5.72
C ASN A 136 -6.08 2.36 -6.45
N SER A 137 -7.08 1.94 -7.20
CA SER A 137 -7.11 0.68 -7.96
C SER A 137 -6.01 0.51 -9.02
N GLN A 138 -5.38 1.60 -9.45
CA GLN A 138 -4.32 1.59 -10.46
C GLN A 138 -2.92 1.40 -9.87
N GLN A 139 -2.80 1.34 -8.54
CA GLN A 139 -1.51 1.10 -7.91
C GLN A 139 -1.02 -0.31 -8.20
N THR A 140 0.26 -0.46 -8.54
CA THR A 140 0.81 -1.74 -8.98
C THR A 140 0.63 -2.87 -7.97
N TYR A 141 0.74 -2.61 -6.65
CA TYR A 141 0.45 -3.65 -5.65
C TYR A 141 -1.03 -4.08 -5.65
N VAL A 142 -1.95 -3.14 -5.91
CA VAL A 142 -3.39 -3.43 -5.99
C VAL A 142 -3.68 -4.25 -7.23
N LEU A 143 -3.13 -3.87 -8.39
CA LEU A 143 -3.28 -4.63 -9.63
C LEU A 143 -2.78 -6.08 -9.48
N HIS A 144 -1.63 -6.28 -8.82
CA HIS A 144 -1.12 -7.62 -8.51
C HIS A 144 -2.02 -8.37 -7.52
N ALA A 145 -2.52 -7.73 -6.46
CA ALA A 145 -3.43 -8.34 -5.51
C ALA A 145 -4.74 -8.79 -6.19
N VAL A 146 -5.34 -7.93 -7.02
CA VAL A 146 -6.53 -8.25 -7.82
C VAL A 146 -6.23 -9.38 -8.80
N SER A 147 -5.12 -9.32 -9.55
CA SER A 147 -4.76 -10.40 -10.49
C SER A 147 -4.61 -11.75 -9.79
N GLN A 148 -3.98 -11.77 -8.61
CA GLN A 148 -3.80 -12.98 -7.81
C GLN A 148 -5.11 -13.52 -7.22
N ALA A 149 -6.03 -12.63 -6.83
CA ALA A 149 -7.37 -13.00 -6.38
C ALA A 149 -8.20 -13.57 -7.53
N THR A 150 -8.18 -12.92 -8.70
CA THR A 150 -8.86 -13.38 -9.92
C THR A 150 -8.39 -14.78 -10.33
N ARG A 151 -7.07 -15.04 -10.31
CA ARG A 151 -6.49 -16.38 -10.60
C ARG A 151 -6.96 -17.47 -9.63
N ARG A 152 -7.32 -17.10 -8.39
CA ARG A 152 -7.88 -18.02 -7.38
C ARG A 152 -9.41 -18.14 -7.47
N GLY A 153 -10.02 -17.49 -8.46
CA GLY A 153 -11.47 -17.52 -8.68
C GLY A 153 -12.27 -16.54 -7.82
N TYR A 154 -11.61 -15.61 -7.12
CA TYR A 154 -12.28 -14.70 -6.21
C TYR A 154 -12.82 -13.47 -6.97
N ARG A 155 -13.88 -12.87 -6.43
CA ARG A 155 -14.29 -11.50 -6.75
C ARG A 155 -13.37 -10.53 -6.02
N SER A 156 -12.99 -9.43 -6.65
CA SER A 156 -12.25 -8.35 -5.98
C SER A 156 -13.01 -7.03 -6.06
N VAL A 157 -12.91 -6.23 -5.02
CA VAL A 157 -13.41 -4.85 -4.99
C VAL A 157 -12.36 -3.97 -4.36
N VAL A 158 -11.95 -2.91 -5.05
CA VAL A 158 -11.03 -1.92 -4.50
C VAL A 158 -11.84 -0.75 -3.97
N PHE A 159 -11.66 -0.44 -2.69
CA PHE A 159 -12.23 0.75 -2.06
C PHE A 159 -11.31 1.93 -2.28
N ASN A 160 -11.65 2.80 -3.22
CA ASN A 160 -10.93 4.06 -3.41
C ASN A 160 -11.48 5.08 -2.41
N ASN A 161 -10.59 5.66 -1.59
CA ASN A 161 -10.95 6.78 -0.74
C ASN A 161 -11.55 7.93 -1.56
N ARG A 162 -12.43 8.73 -0.94
CA ARG A 162 -13.16 9.78 -1.66
C ARG A 162 -12.20 10.76 -2.35
N GLY A 163 -12.39 10.94 -3.65
CA GLY A 163 -11.56 11.78 -4.52
C GLY A 163 -10.30 11.10 -5.09
N PHE A 164 -10.08 9.81 -4.82
CA PHE A 164 -8.90 9.06 -5.30
C PHE A 164 -9.20 8.05 -6.42
N GLY A 165 -10.47 7.68 -6.65
CA GLY A 165 -10.89 6.79 -7.73
C GLY A 165 -11.06 7.48 -9.10
N GLY A 166 -10.92 8.80 -9.16
CA GLY A 166 -11.12 9.61 -10.37
C GLY A 166 -12.44 10.38 -10.38
N GLU A 167 -13.30 10.12 -9.39
CA GLU A 167 -14.51 10.86 -9.11
C GLU A 167 -14.22 12.25 -8.51
N GLU A 168 -15.15 13.19 -8.72
CA GLU A 168 -15.12 14.48 -8.06
C GLU A 168 -15.49 14.37 -6.58
N LEU A 169 -14.87 15.20 -5.76
CA LEU A 169 -15.19 15.31 -4.36
C LEU A 169 -16.44 16.18 -4.15
N LEU A 170 -17.53 15.60 -3.64
CA LEU A 170 -18.82 16.30 -3.45
C LEU A 170 -19.04 16.86 -2.05
N THR A 171 -18.17 16.48 -1.11
CA THR A 171 -18.18 16.88 0.30
C THR A 171 -16.74 17.12 0.72
N PRO A 172 -16.44 18.02 1.67
CA PRO A 172 -15.06 18.30 2.07
C PRO A 172 -14.33 17.15 2.81
N LEU A 173 -14.92 15.95 2.89
CA LEU A 173 -14.32 14.76 3.48
C LEU A 173 -13.63 13.90 2.41
N THR A 174 -12.36 13.55 2.64
CA THR A 174 -11.54 12.75 1.70
C THR A 174 -11.21 11.36 2.26
N PHE A 175 -10.34 11.29 3.26
CA PHE A 175 -9.94 10.06 3.94
C PHE A 175 -9.44 10.37 5.35
N CYS A 176 -9.56 9.38 6.24
CA CYS A 176 -8.94 9.40 7.56
C CYS A 176 -8.74 7.95 7.99
N ALA A 177 -7.53 7.57 8.44
CA ALA A 177 -7.31 6.20 8.93
C ALA A 177 -8.11 5.87 10.20
N ALA A 178 -8.53 6.90 10.97
CA ALA A 178 -9.31 6.73 12.18
C ALA A 178 -10.83 6.79 11.95
N ASP A 179 -11.30 7.34 10.83
CA ASP A 179 -12.72 7.33 10.49
C ASP A 179 -13.04 6.09 9.65
N THR A 180 -13.90 5.23 10.20
CA THR A 180 -14.26 3.93 9.62
C THR A 180 -15.66 3.94 8.99
N SER A 181 -16.34 5.09 8.99
CA SER A 181 -17.72 5.23 8.51
C SER A 181 -17.90 4.83 7.04
N ASP A 182 -16.98 5.27 6.18
CA ASP A 182 -16.98 4.91 4.76
C ASP A 182 -16.74 3.42 4.54
N LEU A 183 -15.76 2.84 5.26
CA LEU A 183 -15.49 1.42 5.19
C LEU A 183 -16.69 0.58 5.65
N GLU A 184 -17.35 1.00 6.73
CA GLU A 184 -18.56 0.35 7.22
C GLU A 184 -19.67 0.38 6.16
N ARG A 185 -19.88 1.53 5.53
CA ARG A 185 -20.88 1.71 4.46
C ARG A 185 -20.59 0.80 3.26
N VAL A 186 -19.31 0.66 2.89
CA VAL A 186 -18.85 -0.21 1.80
C VAL A 186 -19.07 -1.68 2.15
N ILE A 187 -18.67 -2.13 3.34
CA ILE A 187 -18.86 -3.51 3.78
C ILE A 187 -20.34 -3.87 3.81
N GLN A 188 -21.19 -3.01 4.37
CA GLN A 188 -22.65 -3.21 4.36
C GLN A 188 -23.20 -3.31 2.93
N HIS A 189 -22.74 -2.44 2.04
CA HIS A 189 -23.14 -2.47 0.63
C HIS A 189 -22.76 -3.80 -0.05
N ILE A 190 -21.52 -4.26 0.11
CA ILE A 190 -21.06 -5.53 -0.47
C ILE A 190 -21.86 -6.72 0.10
N ARG A 191 -22.13 -6.73 1.41
CA ARG A 191 -22.92 -7.77 2.07
C ARG A 191 -24.38 -7.78 1.62
N MET A 192 -24.96 -6.63 1.26
CA MET A 192 -26.30 -6.57 0.66
C MET A 192 -26.32 -7.14 -0.76
N LEU A 193 -25.28 -6.88 -1.56
CA LEU A 193 -25.16 -7.43 -2.92
C LEU A 193 -24.92 -8.94 -2.92
N PHE A 194 -24.08 -9.42 -1.99
CA PHE A 194 -23.65 -10.82 -1.93
C PHE A 194 -23.75 -11.38 -0.49
N PRO A 195 -24.97 -11.61 0.02
CA PRO A 195 -25.19 -11.97 1.42
C PRO A 195 -24.62 -13.33 1.82
N GLN A 196 -24.49 -14.26 0.87
CA GLN A 196 -23.97 -15.62 1.11
C GLN A 196 -22.48 -15.75 0.79
N ALA A 197 -21.88 -14.76 0.12
CA ALA A 197 -20.47 -14.80 -0.22
C ALA A 197 -19.59 -14.48 1.00
N PRO A 198 -18.51 -15.26 1.24
CA PRO A 198 -17.47 -14.88 2.19
C PRO A 198 -16.84 -13.53 1.78
N LEU A 199 -16.76 -12.60 2.73
CA LEU A 199 -16.11 -11.31 2.52
C LEU A 199 -14.80 -11.23 3.31
N LEU A 200 -13.71 -10.94 2.62
CA LEU A 200 -12.36 -10.83 3.18
C LEU A 200 -11.89 -9.38 3.02
N GLY A 201 -11.27 -8.81 4.06
CA GLY A 201 -10.65 -7.48 3.99
C GLY A 201 -9.15 -7.59 3.84
N THR A 202 -8.54 -6.76 2.99
CA THR A 202 -7.08 -6.60 2.96
C THR A 202 -6.67 -5.15 2.80
N GLY A 203 -5.65 -4.71 3.53
CA GLY A 203 -5.22 -3.32 3.53
C GLY A 203 -3.71 -3.14 3.57
N VAL A 204 -3.20 -2.17 2.82
CA VAL A 204 -1.77 -1.84 2.79
C VAL A 204 -1.53 -0.48 3.45
N SER A 205 -0.55 -0.38 4.35
CA SER A 205 -0.16 0.86 5.00
C SER A 205 -1.38 1.57 5.63
N LEU A 206 -1.74 2.79 5.20
CA LEU A 206 -2.94 3.51 5.66
C LEU A 206 -4.23 2.68 5.52
N GLY A 207 -4.42 1.95 4.41
CA GLY A 207 -5.58 1.09 4.22
C GLY A 207 -5.63 -0.07 5.21
N GLY A 208 -4.47 -0.54 5.65
CA GLY A 208 -4.37 -1.52 6.73
C GLY A 208 -4.69 -0.91 8.09
N MET A 209 -4.26 0.33 8.38
CA MET A 209 -4.67 1.04 9.60
C MET A 209 -6.19 1.19 9.66
N LEU A 210 -6.80 1.60 8.55
CA LEU A 210 -8.26 1.75 8.45
C LEU A 210 -8.98 0.42 8.72
N LEU A 211 -8.49 -0.68 8.13
CA LEU A 211 -9.04 -2.02 8.36
C LEU A 211 -8.90 -2.46 9.83
N LEU A 212 -7.72 -2.26 10.45
CA LEU A 212 -7.52 -2.61 11.87
C LEU A 212 -8.43 -1.79 12.78
N ASN A 213 -8.55 -0.47 12.55
CA ASN A 213 -9.44 0.38 13.32
C ASN A 213 -10.90 -0.07 13.20
N TYR A 214 -11.34 -0.49 12.01
CA TYR A 214 -12.68 -1.02 11.81
C TYR A 214 -12.89 -2.35 12.55
N LEU A 215 -11.97 -3.30 12.40
CA LEU A 215 -12.02 -4.60 13.07
C LEU A 215 -12.02 -4.44 14.60
N ALA A 216 -11.20 -3.53 15.14
CA ALA A 216 -11.15 -3.24 16.56
C ALA A 216 -12.46 -2.65 17.10
N ARG A 217 -13.16 -1.83 16.31
CA ARG A 217 -14.44 -1.22 16.71
C ARG A 217 -15.62 -2.18 16.58
N LYS A 218 -15.66 -3.01 15.54
CA LYS A 218 -16.80 -3.88 15.22
C LYS A 218 -16.69 -5.29 15.80
N GLY A 219 -15.48 -5.79 16.04
CA GLY A 219 -15.27 -7.15 16.56
C GLY A 219 -15.99 -8.19 15.71
N SER A 220 -16.86 -8.99 16.34
CA SER A 220 -17.67 -10.03 15.67
C SER A 220 -18.70 -9.48 14.67
N GLU A 221 -19.05 -8.21 14.76
CA GLU A 221 -20.03 -7.57 13.86
C GLU A 221 -19.37 -6.98 12.60
N ALA A 222 -18.07 -7.18 12.41
CA ALA A 222 -17.32 -6.62 11.27
C ALA A 222 -17.81 -7.10 9.90
N GLY A 223 -18.62 -8.17 9.82
CA GLY A 223 -19.11 -8.69 8.55
C GLY A 223 -18.01 -9.21 7.62
N LEU A 224 -16.80 -9.44 8.16
CA LEU A 224 -15.64 -9.99 7.47
C LEU A 224 -15.30 -11.35 8.05
N VAL A 225 -14.99 -12.32 7.19
CA VAL A 225 -14.53 -13.65 7.58
C VAL A 225 -13.06 -13.62 8.01
N ALA A 226 -12.26 -12.77 7.39
CA ALA A 226 -10.87 -12.52 7.77
C ALA A 226 -10.39 -11.14 7.31
N GLY A 227 -9.36 -10.63 7.98
CA GLY A 227 -8.64 -9.41 7.62
C GLY A 227 -7.14 -9.70 7.45
N LEU A 228 -6.52 -9.14 6.41
CA LEU A 228 -5.07 -9.18 6.20
C LEU A 228 -4.54 -7.75 6.08
N THR A 229 -3.48 -7.41 6.81
CA THR A 229 -2.88 -6.09 6.69
C THR A 229 -1.38 -6.17 6.46
N MET A 230 -0.87 -5.28 5.60
CA MET A 230 0.52 -5.31 5.16
C MET A 230 1.18 -3.96 5.38
N SER A 231 2.39 -3.98 5.98
CA SER A 231 3.21 -2.77 6.20
C SER A 231 2.45 -1.63 6.89
N VAL A 232 1.68 -1.99 7.93
CA VAL A 232 0.87 -1.03 8.70
C VAL A 232 1.74 -0.31 9.72
N SER A 233 1.45 0.99 9.91
CA SER A 233 2.01 1.77 11.01
C SER A 233 1.23 1.47 12.29
N TRP A 234 1.91 0.90 13.29
CA TRP A 234 1.34 0.66 14.62
C TRP A 234 1.37 1.91 15.49
N ASP A 235 2.44 2.70 15.36
CA ASP A 235 2.60 4.02 15.98
C ASP A 235 2.83 5.06 14.87
N THR A 236 1.85 5.93 14.69
CA THR A 236 1.85 6.95 13.64
C THR A 236 2.85 8.07 13.92
N LEU A 237 3.08 8.41 15.19
CA LEU A 237 4.01 9.47 15.58
C LEU A 237 5.45 9.04 15.32
N GLU A 238 5.80 7.82 15.73
CA GLU A 238 7.11 7.21 15.46
C GLU A 238 7.32 6.98 13.96
N SER A 239 6.27 6.58 13.24
CA SER A 239 6.33 6.43 11.78
C SER A 239 6.59 7.77 11.08
N CYS A 240 5.93 8.84 11.51
CA CYS A 240 6.18 10.20 11.01
C CYS A 240 7.61 10.66 11.35
N ALA A 241 8.07 10.45 12.58
CA ALA A 241 9.44 10.80 12.99
C ALA A 241 10.49 10.04 12.15
N SER A 242 10.27 8.75 11.90
CA SER A 242 11.12 7.93 11.02
C SER A 242 11.10 8.43 9.57
N LEU A 243 9.94 8.83 9.05
CA LEU A 243 9.81 9.41 7.71
C LEU A 243 10.49 10.77 7.58
N GLU A 244 10.70 11.49 8.67
CA GLU A 244 11.37 12.80 8.68
C GLU A 244 12.89 12.72 8.80
N GLN A 245 13.46 11.54 9.07
CA GLN A 245 14.91 11.32 9.02
C GLN A 245 15.46 11.67 7.63
N PRO A 246 16.69 12.21 7.49
CA PRO A 246 17.17 12.83 6.26
C PRO A 246 17.00 11.97 4.99
N ILE A 247 17.37 10.69 5.05
CA ILE A 247 17.25 9.77 3.92
C ILE A 247 15.78 9.44 3.62
N ASN A 248 14.98 9.12 4.63
CA ASN A 248 13.57 8.76 4.45
C ASN A 248 12.74 9.98 4.00
N ARG A 249 13.11 11.18 4.45
CA ARG A 249 12.48 12.43 4.05
C ARG A 249 12.65 12.68 2.56
N LEU A 250 13.86 12.46 2.06
CA LEU A 250 14.18 12.58 0.63
C LEU A 250 13.49 11.50 -0.21
N LEU A 251 13.56 10.24 0.23
CA LEU A 251 13.10 9.10 -0.57
C LEU A 251 11.58 8.88 -0.54
N PHE A 252 10.92 9.14 0.59
CA PHE A 252 9.52 8.77 0.81
C PHE A 252 8.65 9.98 1.15
N ASN A 253 8.99 10.71 2.22
CA ASN A 253 8.10 11.72 2.80
C ASN A 253 7.78 12.84 1.80
N ARG A 254 8.80 13.36 1.10
CA ARG A 254 8.61 14.38 0.06
C ARG A 254 7.70 13.91 -1.06
N HIS A 255 7.82 12.64 -1.49
CA HIS A 255 6.98 12.07 -2.54
C HIS A 255 5.53 11.93 -2.08
N LEU A 256 5.32 11.37 -0.88
CA LEU A 256 4.00 11.19 -0.29
C LEU A 256 3.29 12.54 -0.04
N THR A 257 4.01 13.51 0.53
CA THR A 257 3.50 14.88 0.73
C THR A 257 3.13 15.52 -0.60
N GLY A 258 3.95 15.35 -1.63
CA GLY A 258 3.62 15.84 -2.98
C GLY A 258 2.37 15.20 -3.57
N ASN A 259 2.12 13.90 -3.32
CA ASN A 259 0.86 13.25 -3.72
C ASN A 259 -0.35 13.83 -2.98
N LEU A 260 -0.21 14.09 -1.68
CA LEU A 260 -1.24 14.70 -0.85
C LEU A 260 -1.59 16.11 -1.33
N CYS A 261 -0.60 16.98 -1.51
CA CYS A 261 -0.81 18.31 -2.06
C CYS A 261 -1.49 18.27 -3.43
N ARG A 262 -1.09 17.34 -4.32
CA ARG A 262 -1.76 17.15 -5.62
C ARG A 262 -3.22 16.72 -5.49
N ALA A 263 -3.55 15.89 -4.50
CA ALA A 263 -4.93 15.49 -4.24
C ALA A 263 -5.78 16.68 -3.78
N ILE A 264 -5.24 17.53 -2.89
CA ILE A 264 -5.90 18.77 -2.47
C ILE A 264 -6.08 19.73 -3.65
N SER A 265 -5.04 19.93 -4.48
CA SER A 265 -5.14 20.78 -5.67
C SER A 265 -6.22 20.31 -6.64
N ARG A 266 -6.36 18.99 -6.84
CA ARG A 266 -7.37 18.40 -7.73
C ARG A 266 -8.79 18.76 -7.29
N HIS A 267 -9.03 18.77 -5.98
CA HIS A 267 -10.35 19.01 -5.38
C HIS A 267 -10.47 20.39 -4.73
N ARG A 268 -9.67 21.36 -5.20
CA ARG A 268 -9.57 22.72 -4.63
C ARG A 268 -10.93 23.37 -4.40
N LYS A 269 -11.80 23.38 -5.42
CA LYS A 269 -13.13 24.00 -5.34
C LYS A 269 -13.95 23.50 -4.15
N MET A 270 -13.81 22.23 -3.80
CA MET A 270 -14.54 21.67 -2.67
C MET A 270 -13.82 21.96 -1.35
N LEU A 271 -12.51 21.80 -1.31
CA LEU A 271 -11.73 21.86 -0.08
C LEU A 271 -11.44 23.29 0.40
N GLU A 272 -11.44 24.28 -0.48
CA GLU A 272 -11.28 25.70 -0.10
C GLU A 272 -12.42 26.22 0.77
N THR A 273 -13.53 25.48 0.85
CA THR A 273 -14.65 25.81 1.74
C THR A 273 -14.36 25.52 3.22
N VAL A 274 -13.35 24.69 3.52
CA VAL A 274 -13.04 24.24 4.88
C VAL A 274 -11.59 24.45 5.30
N VAL A 275 -10.66 24.60 4.35
CA VAL A 275 -9.22 24.77 4.64
C VAL A 275 -8.59 25.85 3.79
N ASP A 276 -7.53 26.49 4.31
CA ASP A 276 -6.64 27.35 3.51
C ASP A 276 -5.77 26.48 2.59
N VAL A 277 -6.25 26.28 1.36
CA VAL A 277 -5.56 25.46 0.36
C VAL A 277 -4.15 25.99 0.06
N GLU A 278 -3.95 27.31 0.01
CA GLU A 278 -2.63 27.88 -0.29
C GLU A 278 -1.63 27.64 0.84
N HIS A 279 -2.10 27.56 2.09
CA HIS A 279 -1.28 27.11 3.21
C HIS A 279 -0.91 25.62 3.09
N VAL A 280 -1.90 24.75 2.86
CA VAL A 280 -1.70 23.29 2.78
C VAL A 280 -0.72 22.91 1.66
N LEU A 281 -0.79 23.57 0.49
CA LEU A 281 0.11 23.29 -0.63
C LEU A 281 1.59 23.63 -0.36
N LYS A 282 1.89 24.37 0.72
CA LYS A 282 3.27 24.67 1.14
C LYS A 282 3.90 23.54 1.95
N ALA A 283 3.13 22.56 2.41
CA ALA A 283 3.64 21.45 3.20
C ALA A 283 4.82 20.73 2.52
N ARG A 284 5.79 20.31 3.32
CA ARG A 284 7.00 19.59 2.91
C ARG A 284 7.14 18.24 3.61
N THR A 285 6.35 17.99 4.65
CA THR A 285 6.22 16.70 5.31
C THR A 285 4.76 16.31 5.48
N ILE A 286 4.49 15.01 5.67
CA ILE A 286 3.15 14.51 6.00
C ILE A 286 2.62 15.16 7.28
N ARG A 287 3.48 15.38 8.28
CA ARG A 287 3.09 16.04 9.54
C ARG A 287 2.75 17.52 9.36
N GLU A 288 3.39 18.23 8.44
CA GLU A 288 3.02 19.61 8.11
C GLU A 288 1.72 19.69 7.29
N PHE A 289 1.37 18.60 6.59
CA PHE A 289 0.14 18.51 5.81
C PHE A 289 -1.08 18.20 6.67
N ASP A 290 -0.91 17.30 7.65
CA ASP A 290 -1.93 16.88 8.63
C ASP A 290 -2.20 17.99 9.66
#